data_AF-A0A2L0UCY8-F1
#
_entry.id   AF-A0A2L0UCY8-F1
#
_cell.length_a   1.000
_cell.length_b   1.000
_cell.length_c   1.000
_cell.angle_alpha   90.00
_cell.angle_beta   90.00
_cell.angle_gamma   90.00
#
_symmetry.space_group_name_H-M   'P 1'
#
loop_
_entity.id
_entity.type
_entity.pdbx_description
1 polymer ?
#
loop_
_entity_poly.entity_id
_entity_poly.type
_entity_poly.pdbx_seq_one_letter_code
_entity_poly.pdbx_strand_id
1 'polypeptide(L)' 'MPDYDHIPLGTLPTRITGLDEGGLRALIDYEEAHGNRLPVKLVLQQRLEAVQGGAELSEGAGTSTPEVSSTAG' A
#
# COMPACT_ATOMS: atom_id res chain seq x y z
N MET A 1 -2.67 10.08 6.48
CA MET A 1 -3.28 9.99 5.14
C MET A 1 -4.76 9.70 5.33
N PRO A 2 -5.68 10.59 4.94
CA PRO A 2 -7.11 10.41 5.16
C PRO A 2 -7.73 9.30 4.28
N ASP A 3 -7.14 9.00 3.12
CA ASP A 3 -7.71 8.03 2.17
C ASP A 3 -7.78 6.58 2.69
N TYR A 4 -6.99 6.24 3.71
CA TYR A 4 -6.89 4.87 4.24
C TYR A 4 -7.75 4.60 5.48
N ASP A 5 -8.25 5.63 6.16
CA ASP A 5 -9.01 5.47 7.43
C ASP A 5 -10.37 4.80 7.22
N HIS A 6 -10.99 5.02 6.06
CA HIS A 6 -12.33 4.47 5.78
C HIS A 6 -12.29 3.14 5.01
N ILE A 7 -11.11 2.57 4.78
CA ILE A 7 -10.98 1.38 3.94
C ILE A 7 -11.44 0.12 4.71
N PRO A 8 -12.42 -0.63 4.18
CA PRO A 8 -12.79 -1.93 4.73
C PRO A 8 -11.62 -2.91 4.70
N LEU A 9 -11.50 -3.74 5.75
CA LEU A 9 -10.45 -4.76 5.87
C LEU A 9 -10.39 -5.69 4.64
N GLY A 10 -11.54 -6.04 4.04
CA GLY A 10 -11.60 -6.88 2.85
C GLY A 10 -10.99 -6.24 1.59
N THR A 11 -10.86 -4.92 1.54
CA THR A 11 -10.30 -4.16 0.40
C THR A 11 -8.91 -3.59 0.68
N LEU A 12 -8.47 -3.62 1.94
CA LEU A 12 -7.17 -3.11 2.36
C LEU A 12 -5.99 -3.83 1.65
N PRO A 13 -5.96 -5.17 1.53
CA PRO A 13 -4.83 -5.87 0.90
C PRO A 13 -4.54 -5.39 -0.52
N THR A 14 -5.58 -5.16 -1.33
CA THR A 14 -5.46 -4.70 -2.73
C THR A 14 -4.91 -3.27 -2.82
N ARG A 15 -5.16 -2.44 -1.81
CA ARG A 15 -4.75 -1.03 -1.79
C ARG A 15 -3.30 -0.84 -1.35
N ILE A 16 -2.81 -1.71 -0.46
CA ILE A 16 -1.44 -1.66 0.06
C ILE A 16 -0.44 -2.39 -0.83
N THR A 17 -0.91 -3.08 -1.88
CA THR A 17 -0.06 -3.91 -2.74
C THR A 17 1.01 -3.17 -3.52
N GLY A 18 0.85 -1.88 -3.82
CA GLY A 18 1.93 -1.08 -4.42
C GLY A 18 2.38 0.08 -3.55
N LEU A 19 2.16 -0.03 -2.23
CA LEU A 19 2.94 0.75 -1.28
C LEU A 19 4.27 0.06 -1.05
N ASP A 20 5.34 0.85 -1.08
CA ASP A 20 6.66 0.43 -0.64
C ASP A 20 6.74 0.40 0.90
N GLU A 21 7.88 -0.04 1.42
CA GLU A 21 8.14 -0.10 2.87
C GLU A 21 7.83 1.23 3.58
N GLY A 22 8.23 2.37 3.01
CA GLY A 22 8.01 3.68 3.61
C GLY A 22 6.52 4.02 3.73
N GLY A 23 5.74 3.74 2.67
CA GLY A 23 4.29 3.91 2.69
C GLY A 23 3.59 3.02 3.71
N LEU A 24 4.03 1.76 3.85
CA LEU A 24 3.49 0.83 4.84
C LEU A 24 3.80 1.27 6.28
N ARG A 25 5.02 1.73 6.55
CA ARG A 25 5.43 2.22 7.88
C ARG A 25 4.63 3.44 8.30
N ALA A 26 4.47 4.41 7.41
CA ALA A 26 3.66 5.60 7.66
C ALA A 26 2.19 5.28 7.96
N LEU A 27 1.63 4.25 7.30
CA LEU A 27 0.27 3.77 7.59
C LEU A 27 0.16 3.10 8.95
N ILE A 28 1.16 2.31 9.36
CA ILE A 28 1.18 1.69 10.69
C ILE A 28 1.20 2.76 11.77
N ASP A 29 2.09 3.76 11.65
CA ASP A 29 2.17 4.87 12.61
C ASP A 29 0.87 5.69 12.65
N TYR A 30 0.28 5.95 11.49
CA TYR A 30 -1.00 6.65 11.40
C TYR A 30 -2.12 5.85 12.07
N GLU A 31 -2.19 4.53 11.82
CA GLU A 31 -3.21 3.68 12.40
C GLU A 31 -3.03 3.56 13.92
N GLU A 32 -1.80 3.49 14.44
CA GLU A 32 -1.53 3.55 15.88
C GLU A 32 -2.01 4.85 16.52
N ALA A 33 -1.85 5.98 15.84
CA ALA A 33 -2.23 7.29 16.35
C ALA A 33 -3.74 7.60 16.27
N HIS A 34 -4.48 6.99 15.34
CA HIS A 34 -5.88 7.37 15.05
C HIS A 34 -6.90 6.27 15.36
N GLY A 35 -6.80 5.12 14.70
CA GLY A 35 -7.85 4.08 14.73
C GLY A 35 -7.53 2.88 15.63
N ASN A 36 -6.25 2.63 15.86
CA ASN A 36 -5.65 1.47 16.52
C ASN A 36 -6.34 0.13 16.19
N ARG A 37 -6.74 -0.04 14.93
CA ARG A 37 -7.41 -1.26 14.48
C ARG A 37 -6.38 -2.38 14.34
N LEU A 38 -6.29 -3.20 15.37
CA LEU A 38 -5.46 -4.41 15.41
C LEU A 38 -5.46 -5.24 14.11
N PRO A 39 -6.60 -5.59 13.50
CA PRO A 39 -6.59 -6.37 12.26
C PRO A 39 -5.99 -5.61 11.06
N VAL A 40 -6.13 -4.28 11.00
CA VAL A 40 -5.52 -3.45 9.95
C VAL A 40 -4.00 -3.42 10.11
N LYS A 41 -3.52 -3.20 11.34
CA LYS A 41 -2.09 -3.21 11.66
C LYS A 41 -1.42 -4.54 11.32
N LEU A 42 -2.07 -5.66 11.63
CA LEU A 42 -1.56 -6.99 11.30
C LEU A 42 -1.37 -7.17 9.79
N VAL A 43 -2.35 -6.75 8.98
CA VAL A 43 -2.26 -6.82 7.52
C VAL A 43 -1.14 -5.92 6.98
N LEU A 44 -0.98 -4.72 7.53
CA LEU A 44 0.10 -3.79 7.16
C LEU A 44 1.49 -4.35 7.51
N GLN A 45 1.67 -4.90 8.71
CA GLN A 45 2.92 -5.52 9.14
C GLN A 45 3.28 -6.73 8.28
N GLN A 46 2.31 -7.59 8.01
CA GLN A 46 2.52 -8.78 7.19
C GLN A 46 2.92 -8.41 5.75
N ARG A 47 2.35 -7.34 5.19
CA ARG A 47 2.76 -6.80 3.89
C ARG A 47 4.17 -6.20 3.95
N LEU A 48 4.50 -5.47 5.02
CA LEU A 48 5.82 -4.88 5.21
C LEU A 48 6.91 -5.95 5.26
N GLU A 49 6.69 -7.04 6.01
CA GLU A 49 7.60 -8.19 6.04
C GLU A 49 7.76 -8.83 4.66
N ALA A 50 6.68 -8.96 3.89
CA ALA A 50 6.75 -9.47 2.53
C ALA A 50 7.62 -8.58 1.63
N VAL A 51 7.43 -7.25 1.67
CA VAL A 51 8.23 -6.29 0.89
C VAL A 51 9.70 -6.33 1.32
N GLN A 52 9.99 -6.41 2.62
CA GLN A 52 11.36 -6.60 3.13
C GLN A 52 11.99 -7.91 2.69
N GLY A 53 11.18 -8.97 2.58
CA GLY A 53 11.58 -10.28 2.04
C GLY A 53 11.78 -10.30 0.52
N GLY A 54 11.59 -9.17 -0.18
CA GLY A 54 11.74 -9.08 -1.64
C GLY A 54 10.48 -9.45 -2.41
N ALA A 55 9.30 -9.45 -1.79
CA ALA A 55 8.05 -9.60 -2.50
C ALA A 55 7.86 -8.43 -3.49
N GLU A 56 7.50 -8.77 -4.72
CA GLU A 56 7.27 -7.79 -5.77
C GLU A 56 6.12 -6.84 -5.37
N LEU A 57 6.38 -5.54 -5.50
CA LEU A 57 5.31 -4.55 -5.46
C LEU A 57 4.39 -4.85 -6.63
N SER A 58 3.09 -4.96 -6.40
CA SER A 58 2.17 -5.26 -7.50
C SER A 58 2.30 -4.12 -8.51
N GLU A 59 2.77 -4.45 -9.71
CA GLU A 59 2.91 -3.53 -10.85
C GLU A 59 1.56 -2.85 -11.09
N GLY A 60 1.36 -1.66 -10.52
CA GLY A 60 0.07 -0.97 -10.64
C GLY A 60 -0.21 0.12 -9.61
N ALA A 61 0.29 0.06 -8.37
CA ALA A 61 0.00 1.12 -7.39
C ALA A 61 0.97 2.32 -7.42
N GLY A 62 1.84 2.35 -8.43
CA GLY A 62 2.65 3.51 -8.81
C GLY A 62 2.41 3.91 -10.27
N THR A 63 1.15 4.05 -10.71
CA THR A 63 0.92 4.70 -12.02
C THR A 63 0.95 6.21 -11.84
N SER A 64 2.17 6.75 -11.71
CA SER A 64 2.52 7.88 -12.57
C SER A 64 2.57 7.28 -13.99
N THR A 65 1.60 7.69 -14.80
CA THR A 65 1.37 7.38 -16.22
C THR A 65 2.57 6.84 -17.01
N PRO A 66 2.45 5.70 -17.72
CA PRO A 66 3.11 5.58 -19.00
C PRO A 66 2.26 6.37 -20.00
N GLU A 67 2.59 7.64 -20.22
CA GLU A 67 2.28 8.25 -21.51
C GLU A 67 2.88 7.33 -22.57
N VAL A 68 2.02 6.75 -23.41
CA VAL A 68 2.43 5.81 -24.46
C VAL A 68 3.24 6.60 -25.47
N SER A 69 4.57 6.59 -25.29
CA SER A 69 5.51 7.03 -26.30
C SER A 69 5.68 5.90 -27.31
N SER A 70 4.84 5.89 -28.36
CA SER A 70 5.02 5.19 -29.66
C SER A 70 3.66 5.22 -30.40
N THR A 71 3.52 5.67 -31.64
CA THR A 71 4.36 5.41 -32.82
C THR A 71 4.22 6.49 -33.89
N ALA A 72 5.35 6.82 -34.53
CA ALA A 72 5.43 7.51 -35.81
C ALA A 72 4.60 6.83 -36.91
N GLY A 73 4.04 7.64 -37.81
CA GLY A 73 3.43 7.27 -39.08
C GLY A 73 3.30 8.49 -39.97
#